data_AF-A0A969BN35-F1
#
_entry.id   AF-A0A969BN35-F1
#
_cell.length_a   1.000
_cell.length_b   1.000
_cell.length_c   1.000
_cell.angle_alpha   90.00
_cell.angle_beta   90.00
_cell.angle_gamma   90.00
#
_symmetry.space_group_name_H-M   'P 1'
#
loop_
_entity.id
_entity.type
_entity.pdbx_description
1 polymer ?
#
loop_
_entity_poly.entity_id
_entity_poly.type
_entity_poly.pdbx_seq_one_letter_code
_entity_poly.pdbx_strand_id
1 'polypeptide(L)'
;MDSQLEMLPGNQLRNMVAMRTRWGLWFLLGLIAFVGLHLSIGMGFLSTGTFFYLPAFGAIAIITVRSQSGSQNGAWNPKHWFQSLQQQWPVWGQWVMLAVIIAIGFGLRVYDLDFVPYDADENTSLDAVKGILRTGAPEPASKIWYTRGPFFHYMSALWLGLVGFSTYNARLLIVLWGTAFLVVAFIFTRHITGKVWFALLIAAVFAIDPLELWNSRNFRFYQPVQCLNLLVVWLFCKAFIDRADKRYQYAFFVALTAALLHQEVSVTLLPGLLLGFIFFYRPFNWFADRPIIIGSFMVMSIYIYNG
;
A
#
# COMPACT_ATOMS: atom_id res chain seq x y z
N MET A 1 37.02 -15.87 2.58
CA MET A 1 36.69 -15.46 3.96
C MET A 1 35.34 -16.08 4.36
N ASP A 2 35.10 -17.32 3.94
CA ASP A 2 33.79 -17.99 3.93
C ASP A 2 33.71 -19.20 4.86
N SER A 3 34.74 -19.40 5.69
CA SER A 3 34.85 -20.57 6.58
C SER A 3 34.43 -20.32 8.03
N GLN A 4 33.92 -19.11 8.36
CA GLN A 4 33.52 -18.77 9.75
C GLN A 4 32.01 -18.58 9.97
N LEU A 5 31.19 -18.69 8.92
CA LEU A 5 29.72 -18.55 9.06
C LEU A 5 28.98 -19.89 9.24
N GLU A 6 29.65 -21.03 9.09
CA GLU A 6 29.05 -22.36 9.30
C GLU A 6 29.04 -22.84 10.76
N MET A 7 29.55 -22.06 11.72
CA MET A 7 29.65 -22.46 13.12
C MET A 7 28.82 -21.62 14.10
N LEU A 8 27.82 -20.87 13.63
CA LEU A 8 26.87 -20.25 14.56
C LEU A 8 25.73 -21.22 14.89
N PRO A 9 25.58 -21.69 16.15
CA PRO A 9 24.52 -22.61 16.53
C PRO A 9 23.17 -21.98 16.17
N GLY A 10 22.23 -22.77 15.63
CA GLY A 10 20.97 -22.28 15.04
C GLY A 10 20.11 -21.37 15.94
N ASN A 11 20.35 -21.38 17.26
CA ASN A 11 19.76 -20.45 18.22
C ASN A 11 20.29 -19.01 18.10
N GLN A 12 21.57 -18.80 17.77
CA GLN A 12 22.17 -17.49 17.56
C GLN A 12 21.61 -16.82 16.30
N LEU A 13 21.48 -17.57 15.20
CA LEU A 13 20.90 -17.06 13.95
C LEU A 13 19.42 -16.69 14.12
N ARG A 14 18.63 -17.52 14.82
CA ARG A 14 17.25 -17.19 15.20
C ARG A 14 17.16 -15.95 16.06
N ASN A 15 18.06 -15.81 17.04
CA ASN A 15 18.09 -14.63 17.92
C ASN A 15 18.46 -13.35 17.17
N MET A 16 19.38 -13.41 16.19
CA MET A 16 19.71 -12.25 15.35
C MET A 16 18.54 -11.85 14.44
N VAL A 17 17.86 -12.81 13.81
CA VAL A 17 16.66 -12.52 13.00
C VAL A 17 15.52 -11.97 13.86
N ALA A 18 15.31 -12.53 15.05
CA ALA A 18 14.32 -12.07 16.03
C ALA A 18 14.65 -10.67 16.59
N MET A 19 15.94 -10.37 16.79
CA MET A 19 16.38 -9.06 17.26
C MET A 19 16.20 -8.01 16.14
N ARG A 20 16.56 -8.32 14.89
CA ARG A 20 16.34 -7.43 13.73
C ARG A 20 14.86 -7.11 13.49
N THR A 21 13.97 -8.08 13.69
CA THR A 21 12.51 -7.86 13.62
C THR A 21 11.98 -7.03 14.79
N ARG A 22 12.52 -7.20 16.01
CA ARG A 22 12.13 -6.39 17.17
C ARG A 22 12.52 -4.92 17.00
N TRP A 23 13.72 -4.61 16.54
CA TRP A 23 14.15 -3.22 16.29
C TRP A 23 13.36 -2.56 15.16
N GLY A 24 13.05 -3.31 14.09
CA GLY A 24 12.17 -2.82 13.02
C GLY A 24 10.73 -2.54 13.50
N LEU A 25 10.21 -3.36 14.42
CA LEU A 25 8.89 -3.16 15.02
C LEU A 25 8.86 -1.91 15.91
N TRP A 26 9.89 -1.68 16.73
CA TRP A 26 9.98 -0.48 17.58
C TRP A 26 10.16 0.80 16.77
N PHE A 27 10.90 0.75 15.66
CA PHE A 27 11.01 1.87 14.74
C PHE A 27 9.67 2.20 14.06
N LEU A 28 8.94 1.17 13.59
CA LEU A 28 7.59 1.33 13.03
C LEU A 28 6.58 1.85 14.05
N LEU A 29 6.61 1.35 15.29
CA LEU A 29 5.75 1.83 16.37
C LEU A 29 6.07 3.28 16.75
N GLY A 30 7.36 3.65 16.77
CA GLY A 30 7.79 5.04 16.97
C GLY A 30 7.32 5.97 15.84
N LEU A 31 7.37 5.51 14.59
CA LEU A 31 6.88 6.25 13.42
C LEU A 31 5.35 6.40 13.44
N ILE A 32 4.61 5.35 13.79
CA ILE A 32 3.14 5.37 13.93
C ILE A 32 2.73 6.30 15.08
N ALA A 33 3.43 6.26 16.21
CA ALA A 33 3.18 7.17 17.32
C ALA A 33 3.44 8.62 16.91
N PHE A 34 4.54 8.89 16.20
CA PHE A 34 4.88 10.23 15.72
C PHE A 34 3.84 10.77 14.71
N VAL A 35 3.47 9.97 13.71
CA VAL A 35 2.45 10.34 12.70
C VAL A 35 1.07 10.47 13.33
N GLY A 36 0.70 9.57 14.24
CA GLY A 36 -0.56 9.62 14.99
C GLY A 36 -0.67 10.89 15.82
N LEU A 37 0.40 11.26 16.53
CA LEU A 37 0.45 12.48 17.34
C LEU A 37 0.35 13.74 16.47
N HIS A 38 0.97 13.73 15.29
CA HIS A 38 0.91 14.82 14.32
C HIS A 38 -0.49 14.99 13.68
N LEU A 39 -1.19 13.88 13.43
CA LEU A 39 -2.56 13.89 12.89
C LEU A 39 -3.59 14.34 13.95
N SER A 40 -3.39 13.99 15.22
CA SER A 40 -4.26 14.43 16.33
C SER A 40 -4.15 15.93 16.65
N ILE A 41 -3.08 16.59 16.25
CA ILE A 41 -2.94 18.06 16.37
C ILE A 41 -3.72 18.78 15.25
N GLY A 42 -4.04 18.09 14.14
CA GLY A 42 -4.63 18.69 12.94
C GLY A 42 -6.13 18.50 12.73
N MET A 43 -6.79 17.51 13.37
CA MET A 43 -8.20 17.20 13.09
C MET A 43 -9.07 17.23 14.35
N GLY A 44 -10.02 18.16 14.36
CA GLY A 44 -10.92 18.47 15.48
C GLY A 44 -11.85 17.34 15.94
N PHE A 45 -12.64 17.69 16.96
CA PHE A 45 -13.40 16.91 17.95
C PHE A 45 -14.19 15.66 17.51
N LEU A 46 -14.44 15.42 16.21
CA LEU A 46 -15.23 14.28 15.70
C LEU A 46 -14.46 12.94 15.68
N SER A 47 -13.13 12.97 15.82
CA SER A 47 -12.27 11.77 15.90
C SER A 47 -12.30 11.05 17.25
N THR A 48 -12.99 11.61 18.26
CA THR A 48 -13.08 11.00 19.60
C THR A 48 -14.03 9.80 19.66
N GLY A 49 -15.03 9.72 18.77
CA GLY A 49 -16.00 8.62 18.77
C GLY A 49 -15.40 7.26 18.40
N THR A 50 -14.52 7.22 17.39
CA THR A 50 -13.86 5.98 16.92
C THR A 50 -12.98 5.33 17.98
N PHE A 51 -12.45 6.10 18.94
CA PHE A 51 -11.71 5.58 20.10
C PHE A 51 -12.57 4.79 21.09
N PHE A 52 -13.89 5.02 21.15
CA PHE A 52 -14.78 4.31 22.08
C PHE A 52 -15.44 3.07 21.45
N TYR A 53 -15.73 3.09 20.15
CA TYR A 53 -16.42 1.97 19.49
C TYR A 53 -15.53 0.71 19.37
N LEU A 54 -14.25 0.87 19.02
CA LEU A 54 -13.30 -0.25 18.92
C LEU A 54 -13.14 -1.07 20.22
N PRO A 55 -12.92 -0.45 21.40
CA PRO A 55 -12.87 -1.19 22.65
C PRO A 55 -14.24 -1.73 23.08
N ALA A 56 -15.36 -1.08 22.72
CA ALA A 56 -16.71 -1.59 23.01
C ALA A 56 -17.03 -2.88 22.22
N PHE A 57 -16.72 -2.92 20.92
CA PHE A 57 -16.85 -4.14 20.11
C PHE A 57 -15.90 -5.24 20.59
N GLY A 58 -14.67 -4.88 21.00
CA GLY A 58 -13.73 -5.79 21.65
C GLY A 58 -14.29 -6.39 22.95
N ALA A 59 -14.91 -5.57 23.80
CA ALA A 59 -15.51 -6.00 25.06
C ALA A 59 -16.72 -6.93 24.84
N ILE A 60 -17.60 -6.62 23.88
CA ILE A 60 -18.76 -7.46 23.55
C ILE A 60 -18.31 -8.83 23.02
N ALA A 61 -17.30 -8.88 22.16
CA ALA A 61 -16.74 -10.14 21.66
C ALA A 61 -16.09 -10.99 22.78
N ILE A 62 -15.45 -10.35 23.77
CA ILE A 62 -14.89 -11.04 24.94
C ILE A 62 -16.01 -11.61 25.82
N ILE A 63 -17.10 -10.87 26.04
CA ILE A 63 -18.21 -11.28 26.91
C ILE A 63 -19.00 -12.45 26.30
N THR A 64 -19.34 -12.38 25.01
CA THR A 64 -20.12 -13.43 24.33
C THR A 64 -19.38 -14.77 24.31
N VAL A 65 -18.06 -14.75 24.15
CA VAL A 65 -17.25 -15.97 24.14
C VAL A 65 -16.97 -16.50 25.56
N ARG A 66 -16.91 -15.62 26.57
CA ARG A 66 -16.84 -16.02 27.98
C ARG A 66 -18.12 -16.74 28.44
N SER A 67 -19.27 -16.35 27.88
CA SER A 67 -20.57 -17.00 28.10
C SER A 67 -20.63 -18.41 27.47
N GLN A 68 -19.96 -18.64 26.35
CA GLN A 68 -19.89 -19.96 25.71
C GLN A 68 -18.85 -20.90 26.33
N SER A 69 -17.80 -20.36 26.94
CA SER A 69 -16.76 -21.14 27.62
C SER A 69 -17.18 -21.51 29.06
N GLY A 70 -18.32 -22.19 29.19
CA GLY A 70 -18.72 -22.83 30.44
C GLY A 70 -17.81 -24.02 30.76
N SER A 71 -16.62 -23.80 31.31
CA SER A 71 -15.81 -24.88 31.89
C SER A 71 -14.76 -24.38 32.89
N GLN A 72 -15.08 -24.63 34.16
CA GLN A 72 -14.26 -24.91 35.35
C GLN A 72 -12.81 -24.37 35.43
N ASN A 73 -12.62 -23.43 36.37
CA ASN A 73 -11.42 -23.18 37.21
C ASN A 73 -10.02 -23.04 36.57
N GLY A 74 -9.87 -22.99 35.25
CA GLY A 74 -8.61 -22.67 34.59
C GLY A 74 -8.38 -21.16 34.52
N ALA A 75 -7.29 -20.67 35.12
CA ALA A 75 -6.86 -19.28 35.00
C ALA A 75 -6.87 -18.82 33.54
N TRP A 76 -7.54 -17.70 33.25
CA TRP A 76 -7.68 -17.14 31.91
C TRP A 76 -6.30 -16.94 31.28
N ASN A 77 -5.96 -17.76 30.29
CA ASN A 77 -4.71 -17.65 29.56
C ASN A 77 -5.01 -17.21 28.12
N PRO A 78 -4.86 -15.91 27.80
CA PRO A 78 -5.23 -15.34 26.49
C PRO A 78 -4.45 -15.97 25.32
N LYS A 79 -3.31 -16.61 25.60
CA LYS A 79 -2.53 -17.32 24.59
C LYS A 79 -3.26 -18.55 24.03
N HIS A 80 -3.97 -19.31 24.86
CA HIS A 80 -4.70 -20.49 24.39
C HIS A 80 -5.88 -20.10 23.49
N TRP A 81 -6.55 -18.99 23.80
CA TRP A 81 -7.70 -18.50 23.04
C TRP A 81 -7.34 -18.11 21.59
N PHE A 82 -6.26 -17.34 21.42
CA PHE A 82 -5.75 -16.98 20.09
C PHE A 82 -5.25 -18.20 19.32
N GLN A 83 -4.63 -19.17 20.00
CA GLN A 83 -4.16 -20.41 19.37
C GLN A 83 -5.32 -21.29 18.88
N SER A 84 -6.39 -21.41 19.67
CA SER A 84 -7.59 -22.16 19.27
C SER A 84 -8.33 -21.52 18.10
N LEU A 85 -8.49 -20.20 18.11
CA LEU A 85 -9.08 -19.47 16.96
C LEU A 85 -8.21 -19.58 15.71
N GLN A 86 -6.88 -19.52 15.85
CA GLN A 86 -5.96 -19.64 14.74
C GLN A 86 -5.90 -21.08 14.17
N GLN A 87 -6.09 -22.11 15.01
CA GLN A 87 -6.20 -23.50 14.58
C GLN A 87 -7.53 -23.82 13.89
N GLN A 88 -8.62 -23.16 14.30
CA GLN A 88 -9.95 -23.38 13.73
C GLN A 88 -10.23 -22.53 12.48
N TRP A 89 -9.46 -21.47 12.23
CA TRP A 89 -9.66 -20.61 11.06
C TRP A 89 -9.16 -21.28 9.78
N PRO A 90 -10.04 -21.64 8.83
CA PRO A 90 -9.62 -22.27 7.58
C PRO A 90 -8.76 -21.29 6.77
N VAL A 91 -7.76 -21.80 6.04
CA VAL A 91 -6.90 -20.98 5.16
C VAL A 91 -7.72 -20.16 4.15
N TRP A 92 -8.93 -20.60 3.77
CA TRP A 92 -9.84 -19.86 2.90
C TRP A 92 -10.59 -18.72 3.60
N GLY A 93 -10.81 -18.78 4.91
CA GLY A 93 -11.61 -17.79 5.65
C GLY A 93 -10.98 -16.40 5.63
N GLN A 94 -9.64 -16.31 5.60
CA GLN A 94 -8.94 -15.02 5.47
C GLN A 94 -9.22 -14.35 4.12
N TRP A 95 -9.36 -15.13 3.05
CA TRP A 95 -9.60 -14.62 1.70
C TRP A 95 -11.04 -14.17 1.54
N VAL A 96 -11.98 -14.88 2.16
CA VAL A 96 -13.39 -14.44 2.23
C VAL A 96 -13.50 -13.13 3.01
N MET A 97 -12.84 -13.02 4.17
CA MET A 97 -12.85 -11.78 4.95
C MET A 97 -12.23 -10.61 4.17
N LEU A 98 -11.10 -10.85 3.50
CA LEU A 98 -10.48 -9.85 2.63
C LEU A 98 -11.42 -9.44 1.49
N ALA A 99 -12.11 -10.39 0.85
CA ALA A 99 -13.07 -10.11 -0.21
C ALA A 99 -14.25 -9.27 0.29
N VAL A 100 -14.76 -9.55 1.49
CA VAL A 100 -15.81 -8.74 2.13
C VAL A 100 -15.32 -7.32 2.41
N ILE A 101 -14.12 -7.16 2.97
CA ILE A 101 -13.52 -5.83 3.22
C ILE A 101 -13.35 -5.05 1.91
N ILE A 102 -12.85 -5.72 0.85
CA ILE A 102 -12.70 -5.13 -0.48
C ILE A 102 -14.05 -4.73 -1.05
N ALA A 103 -15.08 -5.58 -0.93
CA ALA A 103 -16.42 -5.29 -1.44
C ALA A 103 -17.05 -4.09 -0.72
N ILE A 104 -16.91 -4.00 0.61
CA ILE A 104 -17.35 -2.84 1.39
C ILE A 104 -16.58 -1.59 0.96
N GLY A 105 -15.24 -1.67 0.90
CA GLY A 105 -14.39 -0.56 0.49
C GLY A 105 -14.68 -0.06 -0.93
N PHE A 106 -14.93 -0.97 -1.88
CA PHE A 106 -15.35 -0.65 -3.23
C PHE A 106 -16.73 -0.01 -3.25
N GLY A 107 -17.70 -0.59 -2.54
CA GLY A 107 -19.07 -0.06 -2.44
C GLY A 107 -19.10 1.37 -1.93
N LEU A 108 -18.36 1.67 -0.86
CA LEU A 108 -18.24 3.03 -0.30
C LEU A 108 -17.59 4.02 -1.26
N ARG A 109 -16.66 3.55 -2.11
CA ARG A 109 -15.95 4.40 -3.10
C ARG A 109 -16.80 4.66 -4.33
N VAL A 110 -17.62 3.70 -4.76
CA VAL A 110 -18.54 3.85 -5.91
C VAL A 110 -19.82 4.60 -5.52
N TYR A 111 -20.21 4.53 -4.25
CA TYR A 111 -21.41 5.19 -3.76
C TYR A 111 -21.39 6.69 -4.08
N ASP A 112 -22.35 7.08 -4.92
CA ASP A 112 -22.61 8.46 -5.30
C ASP A 112 -21.36 9.20 -5.83
N LEU A 113 -20.68 8.58 -6.80
CA LEU A 113 -19.46 9.10 -7.42
C LEU A 113 -19.61 10.48 -8.08
N ASP A 114 -20.80 10.82 -8.57
CA ASP A 114 -21.08 12.09 -9.25
C ASP A 114 -21.66 13.18 -8.32
N PHE A 115 -21.83 12.88 -7.03
CA PHE A 115 -22.42 13.83 -6.07
C PHE A 115 -21.64 15.14 -5.95
N VAL A 116 -20.31 15.03 -5.88
CA VAL A 116 -19.42 16.17 -5.66
C VAL A 116 -19.01 16.75 -7.01
N PRO A 117 -19.28 18.04 -7.28
CA PRO A 117 -18.80 18.71 -8.49
C PRO A 117 -17.27 18.65 -8.59
N TYR A 118 -16.75 18.81 -9.80
CA TYR A 118 -15.31 18.76 -10.01
C TYR A 118 -14.56 19.90 -9.34
N ASP A 119 -13.46 19.55 -8.68
CA ASP A 119 -12.47 20.53 -8.30
C ASP A 119 -11.71 21.06 -9.54
N ALA A 120 -10.94 22.14 -9.35
CA ALA A 120 -10.17 22.75 -10.44
C ALA A 120 -9.08 21.80 -10.99
N ASP A 121 -8.55 20.92 -10.15
CA ASP A 121 -7.47 20.01 -10.51
C ASP A 121 -7.99 18.80 -11.32
N GLU A 122 -9.16 18.26 -10.98
CA GLU A 122 -9.88 17.23 -11.73
C GLU A 122 -10.21 17.72 -13.14
N ASN A 123 -10.73 18.94 -13.24
CA ASN A 123 -11.03 19.56 -14.54
C ASN A 123 -9.77 19.70 -15.38
N THR A 124 -8.64 20.09 -14.77
CA THR A 124 -7.35 20.21 -15.47
C THR A 124 -6.88 18.85 -15.98
N SER A 125 -6.96 17.81 -15.14
CA SER A 125 -6.61 16.45 -15.54
C SER A 125 -7.53 15.91 -16.64
N LEU A 126 -8.83 16.18 -16.58
CA LEU A 126 -9.78 15.80 -17.63
C LEU A 126 -9.52 16.52 -18.95
N ASP A 127 -9.15 17.80 -18.91
CA ASP A 127 -8.84 18.56 -20.11
C ASP A 127 -7.56 18.05 -20.79
N ALA A 128 -6.54 17.68 -20.02
CA ALA A 128 -5.35 17.00 -20.54
C ALA A 128 -5.72 15.65 -21.19
N VAL A 129 -6.61 14.86 -20.58
CA VAL A 129 -7.09 13.59 -21.16
C VAL A 129 -7.89 13.82 -22.44
N LYS A 130 -8.74 14.85 -22.49
CA LYS A 130 -9.46 15.24 -23.72
C LYS A 130 -8.49 15.62 -24.83
N GLY A 131 -7.40 16.33 -24.50
CA GLY A 131 -6.30 16.61 -25.42
C GLY A 131 -5.75 15.32 -26.02
N ILE A 132 -5.36 14.37 -25.16
CA ILE A 132 -4.77 13.08 -25.60
C ILE A 132 -5.74 12.33 -26.52
N LEU A 133 -7.02 12.27 -26.17
CA LEU A 133 -8.03 11.59 -26.99
C LEU A 133 -8.25 12.24 -28.37
N ARG A 134 -8.00 13.56 -28.49
CA ARG A 134 -8.20 14.30 -29.74
C ARG A 134 -6.96 14.34 -30.62
N THR A 135 -5.79 14.57 -30.04
CA THR A 135 -4.55 14.87 -30.77
C THR A 135 -3.43 13.87 -30.51
N GLY A 136 -3.59 12.97 -29.54
CA GLY A 136 -2.54 12.08 -29.06
C GLY A 136 -1.57 12.73 -28.07
N ALA A 137 -1.72 14.01 -27.76
CA ALA A 137 -0.87 14.75 -26.82
C ALA A 137 -1.70 15.40 -25.71
N PRO A 138 -1.16 15.60 -24.49
CA PRO A 138 -1.85 16.28 -23.39
C PRO A 138 -1.90 17.79 -23.60
N GLU A 139 -2.56 18.21 -24.68
CA GLU A 139 -2.82 19.59 -25.06
C GLU A 139 -4.25 19.96 -24.60
N PRO A 140 -4.39 20.66 -23.46
CA PRO A 140 -5.67 21.15 -22.98
C PRO A 140 -6.21 22.26 -23.90
N ALA A 141 -7.44 22.72 -23.68
CA ALA A 141 -8.06 23.79 -24.48
C ALA A 141 -7.26 25.10 -24.45
N SER A 142 -6.46 25.32 -23.41
CA SER A 142 -5.53 26.46 -23.28
C SER A 142 -4.35 26.41 -24.26
N LYS A 143 -4.12 25.29 -24.95
CA LYS A 143 -2.94 25.00 -25.79
C LYS A 143 -1.60 24.98 -25.04
N ILE A 144 -1.64 25.00 -23.71
CA ILE A 144 -0.45 24.88 -22.87
C ILE A 144 -0.32 23.41 -22.46
N TRP A 145 0.76 22.77 -22.87
CA TRP A 145 0.98 21.34 -22.61
C TRP A 145 0.94 21.03 -21.11
N TYR A 146 0.12 20.05 -20.74
CA TYR A 146 0.08 19.55 -19.38
C TYR A 146 1.10 18.44 -19.21
N THR A 147 2.27 18.78 -18.68
CA THR A 147 3.41 17.87 -18.57
C THR A 147 3.39 17.00 -17.32
N ARG A 148 2.52 17.28 -16.34
CA ARG A 148 2.52 16.56 -15.06
C ARG A 148 1.86 15.20 -15.18
N GLY A 149 2.48 14.19 -14.57
CA GLY A 149 1.95 12.83 -14.47
C GLY A 149 1.55 12.22 -15.81
N PRO A 150 2.45 12.16 -16.83
CA PRO A 150 2.06 11.72 -18.16
C PRO A 150 1.50 10.30 -18.16
N PHE A 151 2.07 9.39 -17.37
CA PHE A 151 1.54 8.02 -17.30
C PHE A 151 0.09 8.01 -16.81
N PHE A 152 -0.23 8.83 -15.80
CA PHE A 152 -1.60 8.95 -15.29
C PHE A 152 -2.58 9.41 -16.39
N HIS A 153 -2.23 10.44 -17.16
CA HIS A 153 -3.11 11.00 -18.18
C HIS A 153 -3.26 10.06 -19.38
N TYR A 154 -2.19 9.41 -19.84
CA TYR A 154 -2.29 8.42 -20.94
C TYR A 154 -3.06 7.17 -20.51
N MET A 155 -2.85 6.67 -19.28
CA MET A 155 -3.63 5.57 -18.73
C MET A 155 -5.12 5.93 -18.65
N SER A 156 -5.41 7.15 -18.18
CA SER A 156 -6.78 7.63 -18.07
C SER A 156 -7.44 7.86 -19.43
N ALA A 157 -6.69 8.34 -20.42
CA ALA A 157 -7.15 8.47 -21.80
C ALA A 157 -7.47 7.11 -22.41
N LEU A 158 -6.59 6.11 -22.24
CA LEU A 158 -6.86 4.74 -22.67
C LEU A 158 -8.14 4.21 -22.03
N TRP A 159 -8.28 4.36 -20.71
CA TRP A 159 -9.48 3.92 -19.98
C TRP A 159 -10.75 4.60 -20.53
N LEU A 160 -10.78 5.92 -20.59
CA LEU A 160 -11.95 6.68 -21.04
C LEU A 160 -12.25 6.50 -22.53
N GLY A 161 -11.24 6.19 -23.34
CA GLY A 161 -11.43 5.76 -24.73
C GLY A 161 -12.13 4.40 -24.84
N LEU A 162 -11.93 3.49 -23.88
CA LEU A 162 -12.53 2.16 -23.86
C LEU A 162 -13.93 2.13 -23.23
N VAL A 163 -14.11 2.76 -22.07
CA VAL A 163 -15.38 2.71 -21.32
C VAL A 163 -16.33 3.87 -21.61
N GLY A 164 -15.86 4.85 -22.39
CA GLY A 164 -16.59 6.07 -22.73
C GLY A 164 -16.21 7.24 -21.82
N PHE A 165 -16.18 8.43 -22.42
CA PHE A 165 -15.83 9.67 -21.73
C PHE A 165 -17.01 10.14 -20.87
N SER A 166 -16.91 9.94 -19.56
CA SER A 166 -17.86 10.47 -18.59
C SER A 166 -17.17 10.75 -17.27
N THR A 167 -17.86 11.49 -16.42
CA THR A 167 -17.33 11.92 -15.13
C THR A 167 -17.17 10.77 -14.17
N TYR A 168 -18.25 10.01 -14.08
CA TYR A 168 -18.36 8.74 -13.40
C TYR A 168 -17.24 7.78 -13.80
N ASN A 169 -17.03 7.59 -15.11
CA ASN A 169 -16.03 6.64 -15.60
C ASN A 169 -14.60 7.08 -15.26
N ALA A 170 -14.33 8.37 -15.25
CA ALA A 170 -13.01 8.89 -14.88
C ALA A 170 -12.71 8.59 -13.41
N ARG A 171 -13.64 8.90 -12.51
CA ARG A 171 -13.49 8.60 -11.08
C ARG A 171 -13.51 7.11 -10.79
N LEU A 172 -14.26 6.32 -11.57
CA LEU A 172 -14.28 4.85 -11.44
C LEU A 172 -12.88 4.24 -11.61
N LEU A 173 -12.05 4.76 -12.53
CA LEU A 173 -10.66 4.32 -12.65
C LEU A 173 -9.89 4.50 -11.33
N ILE A 174 -10.10 5.63 -10.65
CA ILE A 174 -9.43 5.92 -9.38
C ILE A 174 -9.97 5.02 -8.26
N VAL A 175 -11.28 4.74 -8.27
CA VAL A 175 -11.88 3.77 -7.35
C VAL A 175 -11.24 2.39 -7.50
N LEU A 176 -10.96 1.95 -8.73
CA LEU A 176 -10.25 0.68 -8.98
C LEU A 176 -8.84 0.70 -8.37
N TRP A 177 -8.12 1.81 -8.49
CA TRP A 177 -6.81 2.00 -7.83
C TRP A 177 -6.91 2.03 -6.30
N GLY A 178 -7.93 2.69 -5.74
CA GLY A 178 -8.19 2.70 -4.30
C GLY A 178 -8.55 1.31 -3.78
N THR A 179 -9.24 0.51 -4.58
CA THR A 179 -9.57 -0.88 -4.25
C THR A 179 -8.35 -1.79 -4.34
N ALA A 180 -7.52 -1.61 -5.37
CA ALA A 180 -6.24 -2.31 -5.51
C ALA A 180 -5.29 -1.98 -4.35
N PHE A 181 -5.29 -0.73 -3.86
CA PHE A 181 -4.52 -0.34 -2.69
C PHE A 181 -4.86 -1.18 -1.45
N LEU A 182 -6.13 -1.52 -1.21
CA LEU A 182 -6.50 -2.39 -0.07
C LEU A 182 -5.83 -3.77 -0.15
N VAL A 183 -5.74 -4.33 -1.36
CA VAL A 183 -5.06 -5.62 -1.61
C VAL A 183 -3.57 -5.49 -1.34
N VAL A 184 -2.93 -4.45 -1.88
CA VAL A 184 -1.49 -4.21 -1.70
C VAL A 184 -1.17 -3.94 -0.23
N ALA A 185 -2.01 -3.17 0.48
CA ALA A 185 -1.89 -2.93 1.92
C ALA A 185 -1.98 -4.23 2.72
N PHE A 186 -2.97 -5.08 2.44
CA PHE A 186 -3.07 -6.39 3.07
C PHE A 186 -1.80 -7.24 2.84
N ILE A 187 -1.35 -7.35 1.59
CA ILE A 187 -0.17 -8.16 1.23
C ILE A 187 1.08 -7.61 1.93
N PHE A 188 1.29 -6.29 1.91
CA PHE A 188 2.43 -5.65 2.52
C PHE A 188 2.42 -5.78 4.05
N THR A 189 1.30 -5.48 4.72
CA THR A 189 1.19 -5.64 6.17
C THR A 189 1.40 -7.08 6.60
N ARG A 190 0.85 -8.05 5.85
CA ARG A 190 1.09 -9.47 6.12
C ARG A 190 2.55 -9.84 5.95
N HIS A 191 3.21 -9.31 4.93
CA HIS A 191 4.63 -9.55 4.67
C HIS A 191 5.52 -9.06 5.82
N ILE A 192 5.27 -7.85 6.33
CA ILE A 192 6.07 -7.25 7.41
C ILE A 192 5.78 -7.88 8.78
N THR A 193 4.50 -8.14 9.10
CA THR A 193 4.12 -8.57 10.46
C THR A 193 4.01 -10.09 10.63
N GLY A 194 3.89 -10.83 9.52
CA GLY A 194 3.57 -12.26 9.53
C GLY A 194 2.16 -12.60 10.03
N LYS A 195 1.35 -11.59 10.38
CA LYS A 195 0.05 -11.77 11.06
C LYS A 195 -1.11 -11.39 10.13
N VAL A 196 -1.89 -12.39 9.74
CA VAL A 196 -3.05 -12.23 8.84
C VAL A 196 -4.11 -11.31 9.43
N TRP A 197 -4.49 -11.51 10.70
CA TRP A 197 -5.54 -10.70 11.33
C TRP A 197 -5.17 -9.22 11.37
N PHE A 198 -3.89 -8.89 11.55
CA PHE A 198 -3.41 -7.52 11.58
C PHE A 198 -3.45 -6.90 10.18
N ALA A 199 -3.10 -7.67 9.15
CA ALA A 199 -3.26 -7.25 7.76
C ALA A 199 -4.73 -7.00 7.37
N LEU A 200 -5.65 -7.86 7.82
CA LEU A 200 -7.10 -7.65 7.64
C LEU A 200 -7.57 -6.38 8.35
N LEU A 201 -7.10 -6.14 9.58
CA LEU A 201 -7.43 -4.94 10.33
C LEU A 201 -6.96 -3.67 9.60
N ILE A 202 -5.71 -3.64 9.12
CA ILE A 202 -5.18 -2.49 8.36
C ILE A 202 -5.97 -2.27 7.06
N ALA A 203 -6.28 -3.34 6.33
CA ALA A 203 -7.11 -3.24 5.13
C ALA A 203 -8.52 -2.72 5.45
N ALA A 204 -9.14 -3.16 6.55
CA ALA A 204 -10.44 -2.69 7.00
C ALA A 204 -10.42 -1.21 7.40
N VAL A 205 -9.36 -0.76 8.09
CA VAL A 205 -9.16 0.67 8.43
C VAL A 205 -9.11 1.50 7.16
N PHE A 206 -8.27 1.16 6.19
CA PHE A 206 -8.19 1.89 4.91
C PHE A 206 -9.45 1.75 4.05
N ALA A 207 -10.23 0.69 4.21
CA ALA A 207 -11.49 0.53 3.47
C ALA A 207 -12.52 1.60 3.85
N ILE A 208 -12.54 2.02 5.13
CA ILE A 208 -13.50 2.99 5.68
C ILE A 208 -12.89 4.35 6.03
N ASP A 209 -11.57 4.51 5.90
CA ASP A 209 -10.88 5.75 6.23
C ASP A 209 -11.40 6.91 5.36
N PRO A 210 -11.87 8.02 5.96
CA PRO A 210 -12.45 9.13 5.21
C PRO A 210 -11.48 9.78 4.20
N LEU A 211 -10.19 9.85 4.51
CA LEU A 211 -9.20 10.48 3.64
C LEU A 211 -8.89 9.57 2.45
N GLU A 212 -8.75 8.27 2.66
CA GLU A 212 -8.66 7.29 1.57
C GLU A 212 -9.90 7.29 0.70
N LEU A 213 -11.09 7.35 1.28
CA LEU A 213 -12.34 7.42 0.52
C LEU A 213 -12.40 8.69 -0.33
N TRP A 214 -11.95 9.83 0.20
CA TRP A 214 -11.87 11.09 -0.54
C TRP A 214 -10.87 10.99 -1.70
N ASN A 215 -9.63 10.56 -1.43
CA ASN A 215 -8.58 10.46 -2.44
C ASN A 215 -8.92 9.44 -3.54
N SER A 216 -9.59 8.35 -3.19
CA SER A 216 -9.98 7.31 -4.15
C SER A 216 -11.23 7.65 -4.97
N ARG A 217 -11.90 8.78 -4.69
CA ARG A 217 -13.04 9.31 -5.47
C ARG A 217 -12.67 10.51 -6.32
N ASN A 218 -11.54 11.16 -6.03
CA ASN A 218 -11.08 12.32 -6.77
C ASN A 218 -10.29 11.88 -8.03
N PHE A 219 -10.66 12.37 -9.21
CA PHE A 219 -9.97 12.08 -10.48
C PHE A 219 -8.57 12.72 -10.57
N ARG A 220 -7.67 12.22 -9.75
CA ARG A 220 -6.29 12.69 -9.60
C ARG A 220 -5.34 11.53 -9.39
N PHE A 221 -4.06 11.79 -9.64
CA PHE A 221 -2.99 10.79 -9.53
C PHE A 221 -2.68 10.36 -8.09
N TYR A 222 -3.24 10.99 -7.06
CA TYR A 222 -2.93 10.71 -5.64
C TYR A 222 -3.15 9.23 -5.28
N GLN A 223 -4.32 8.67 -5.58
CA GLN A 223 -4.62 7.28 -5.22
C GLN A 223 -3.77 6.26 -6.01
N PRO A 224 -3.62 6.37 -7.35
CA PRO A 224 -2.70 5.51 -8.09
C PRO A 224 -1.26 5.57 -7.57
N VAL A 225 -0.75 6.78 -7.28
CA VAL A 225 0.61 6.98 -6.76
C VAL A 225 0.77 6.33 -5.39
N GLN A 226 -0.20 6.49 -4.50
CA GLN A 226 -0.18 5.85 -3.19
C GLN A 226 -0.16 4.31 -3.30
N CYS A 227 -0.97 3.74 -4.18
CA CYS A 227 -0.97 2.31 -4.46
C CYS A 227 0.37 1.82 -5.00
N LEU A 228 0.90 2.52 -6.01
CA LEU A 228 2.18 2.17 -6.64
C LEU A 228 3.35 2.34 -5.67
N ASN A 229 3.38 3.39 -4.87
CA ASN A 229 4.43 3.61 -3.87
C ASN A 229 4.46 2.48 -2.83
N LEU A 230 3.29 2.05 -2.35
CA LEU A 230 3.24 0.91 -1.43
C LEU A 230 3.67 -0.39 -2.11
N LEU A 231 3.27 -0.58 -3.37
CA LEU A 231 3.69 -1.72 -4.18
C LEU A 231 5.21 -1.72 -4.41
N VAL A 232 5.81 -0.56 -4.68
CA VAL A 232 7.27 -0.38 -4.84
C VAL A 232 8.00 -0.79 -3.58
N VAL A 233 7.54 -0.35 -2.40
CA VAL A 233 8.16 -0.73 -1.12
C VAL A 233 8.01 -2.23 -0.88
N TRP A 234 6.83 -2.81 -1.13
CA TRP A 234 6.64 -4.26 -1.00
C TRP A 234 7.55 -5.05 -1.95
N LEU A 235 7.59 -4.68 -3.23
CA LEU A 235 8.45 -5.31 -4.23
C LEU A 235 9.93 -5.15 -3.86
N PHE A 236 10.33 -4.01 -3.33
CA PHE A 236 11.68 -3.79 -2.83
C PHE A 236 12.05 -4.77 -1.71
N CYS A 237 11.16 -4.95 -0.72
CA CYS A 237 11.34 -5.94 0.32
C CYS A 237 11.49 -7.36 -0.26
N LYS A 238 10.58 -7.76 -1.16
CA LYS A 238 10.64 -9.09 -1.80
C LYS A 238 11.90 -9.31 -2.65
N ALA A 239 12.32 -8.28 -3.39
CA ALA A 239 13.38 -8.36 -4.38
C ALA A 239 14.78 -8.27 -3.76
N PHE A 240 14.98 -7.35 -2.81
CA PHE A 240 16.31 -7.02 -2.29
C PHE A 240 16.51 -7.44 -0.83
N ILE A 241 15.46 -7.45 0.00
CA ILE A 241 15.58 -7.87 1.40
C ILE A 241 15.43 -9.39 1.52
N ASP A 242 14.30 -9.92 1.05
CA ASP A 242 14.02 -11.36 1.05
C ASP A 242 14.83 -12.14 0.00
N ARG A 243 15.23 -11.45 -1.07
CA ARG A 243 15.89 -12.05 -2.25
C ARG A 243 15.10 -13.23 -2.84
N ALA A 244 13.77 -13.10 -2.91
CA ALA A 244 12.89 -14.20 -3.27
C ALA A 244 13.06 -14.68 -4.72
N ASP A 245 13.01 -13.77 -5.69
CA ASP A 245 13.16 -14.08 -7.13
C ASP A 245 13.57 -12.79 -7.89
N LYS A 246 14.36 -12.92 -8.96
CA LYS A 246 14.71 -11.84 -9.88
C LYS A 246 13.49 -11.22 -10.56
N ARG A 247 12.39 -11.96 -10.72
CA ARG A 247 11.12 -11.42 -11.23
C ARG A 247 10.62 -10.23 -10.41
N TYR A 248 10.83 -10.25 -9.09
CA TYR A 248 10.46 -9.13 -8.22
C TYR A 248 11.36 -7.91 -8.43
N GLN A 249 12.61 -8.08 -8.85
CA GLN A 249 13.49 -6.95 -9.22
C GLN A 249 12.97 -6.26 -10.47
N TYR A 250 12.59 -7.01 -11.50
CA TYR A 250 11.98 -6.43 -12.71
C TYR A 250 10.65 -5.74 -12.40
N ALA A 251 9.77 -6.40 -11.64
CA ALA A 251 8.52 -5.80 -11.21
C ALA A 251 8.75 -4.52 -10.40
N PHE A 252 9.76 -4.49 -9.52
CA PHE A 252 10.14 -3.31 -8.75
C PHE A 252 10.49 -2.13 -9.66
N PHE A 253 11.35 -2.32 -10.67
CA PHE A 253 11.73 -1.24 -11.59
C PHE A 253 10.57 -0.77 -12.47
N VAL A 254 9.70 -1.68 -12.90
CA VAL A 254 8.47 -1.32 -13.64
C VAL A 254 7.54 -0.49 -12.76
N ALA A 255 7.27 -0.94 -11.52
CA ALA A 255 6.41 -0.23 -10.58
C ALA A 255 7.00 1.13 -10.17
N LEU A 256 8.33 1.21 -9.97
CA LEU A 256 9.02 2.45 -9.63
C LEU A 256 8.97 3.46 -10.77
N THR A 257 9.22 3.00 -12.00
CA THR A 257 9.07 3.85 -13.20
C THR A 257 7.63 4.35 -13.32
N ALA A 258 6.65 3.47 -13.16
CA ALA A 258 5.24 3.85 -13.20
C ALA A 258 4.89 4.87 -12.11
N ALA A 259 5.38 4.70 -10.88
CA ALA A 259 5.15 5.63 -9.78
C ALA A 259 5.73 7.02 -10.08
N LEU A 260 6.99 7.07 -10.52
CA LEU A 260 7.67 8.32 -10.88
C LEU A 260 6.99 9.05 -12.04
N LEU A 261 6.50 8.32 -13.04
CA LEU A 261 5.77 8.90 -14.18
C LEU A 261 4.31 9.27 -13.87
N HIS A 262 3.75 8.80 -12.75
CA HIS A 262 2.47 9.30 -12.26
C HIS A 262 2.65 10.62 -11.50
N GLN A 263 3.67 10.70 -10.64
CA GLN A 263 3.94 11.89 -9.85
C GLN A 263 5.40 11.96 -9.39
N GLU A 264 6.02 13.12 -9.61
CA GLU A 264 7.41 13.41 -9.27
C GLU A 264 7.72 13.26 -7.78
N VAL A 265 6.73 13.42 -6.90
CA VAL A 265 6.87 13.25 -5.45
C VAL A 265 7.36 11.85 -5.06
N SER A 266 7.12 10.82 -5.88
CA SER A 266 7.66 9.47 -5.64
C SER A 266 9.19 9.41 -5.62
N VAL A 267 9.89 10.43 -6.12
CA VAL A 267 11.35 10.57 -6.00
C VAL A 267 11.82 10.59 -4.54
N THR A 268 10.95 11.01 -3.62
CA THR A 268 11.23 11.05 -2.17
C THR A 268 11.43 9.67 -1.56
N LEU A 269 11.00 8.59 -2.23
CA LEU A 269 11.26 7.22 -1.79
C LEU A 269 12.71 6.79 -2.06
N LEU A 270 13.38 7.36 -3.06
CA LEU A 270 14.67 6.87 -3.55
C LEU A 270 15.78 6.89 -2.48
N PRO A 271 15.93 7.92 -1.63
CA PRO A 271 16.91 7.89 -0.55
C PRO A 271 16.69 6.72 0.42
N GLY A 272 15.43 6.45 0.79
CA GLY A 272 15.08 5.35 1.68
C GLY A 272 15.35 3.98 1.05
N LEU A 273 15.00 3.80 -0.22
CA LEU A 273 15.26 2.56 -0.97
C LEU A 273 16.77 2.34 -1.16
N LEU A 274 17.54 3.40 -1.44
CA LEU A 274 18.99 3.32 -1.57
C LEU A 274 19.66 2.91 -0.26
N LEU A 275 19.28 3.52 0.86
CA LEU A 275 19.77 3.11 2.19
C LEU A 275 19.40 1.65 2.48
N GLY A 276 18.15 1.27 2.23
CA GLY A 276 17.71 -0.13 2.34
C GLY A 276 18.57 -1.07 1.49
N PHE A 277 18.93 -0.66 0.27
CA PHE A 277 19.72 -1.49 -0.63
C PHE A 277 21.14 -1.67 -0.09
N ILE A 278 21.79 -0.58 0.33
CA ILE A 278 23.16 -0.59 0.86
C ILE A 278 23.30 -1.45 2.12
N PHE A 279 22.30 -1.41 3.01
CA PHE A 279 22.33 -2.15 4.27
C PHE A 279 21.88 -3.61 4.17
N PHE A 280 20.90 -3.91 3.30
CA PHE A 280 20.27 -5.23 3.28
C PHE A 280 20.71 -6.09 2.08
N TYR A 281 21.13 -5.50 0.97
CA TYR A 281 21.54 -6.24 -0.23
C TYR A 281 23.06 -6.50 -0.25
N ARG A 282 23.55 -7.42 0.59
CA ARG A 282 24.95 -7.87 0.62
C ARG A 282 25.10 -9.41 0.63
N PRO A 283 26.16 -9.99 0.04
CA PRO A 283 27.14 -9.33 -0.84
C PRO A 283 26.52 -8.95 -2.20
N PHE A 284 27.14 -7.99 -2.90
CA PHE A 284 26.79 -7.57 -4.25
C PHE A 284 27.77 -8.19 -5.24
N ASN A 285 27.26 -8.81 -6.30
CA ASN A 285 28.06 -9.45 -7.34
C ASN A 285 27.84 -8.75 -8.68
N TRP A 286 28.85 -8.01 -9.12
CA TRP A 286 28.85 -7.23 -10.36
C TRP A 286 28.38 -7.97 -11.61
N PHE A 287 28.57 -9.30 -11.70
CA PHE A 287 28.15 -10.09 -12.86
C PHE A 287 26.70 -10.59 -12.73
N ALA A 288 26.33 -11.07 -11.54
CA ALA A 288 25.00 -11.62 -11.30
C ALA A 288 23.92 -10.52 -11.17
N ASP A 289 24.33 -9.33 -10.70
CA ASP A 289 23.47 -8.20 -10.35
C ASP A 289 23.45 -7.09 -11.42
N ARG A 290 24.02 -7.32 -12.61
CA ARG A 290 23.94 -6.39 -13.76
C ARG A 290 22.52 -5.88 -14.05
N PRO A 291 21.45 -6.70 -13.97
CA PRO A 291 20.09 -6.22 -14.19
C PRO A 291 19.67 -5.09 -13.24
N ILE A 292 20.22 -5.04 -12.02
CA ILE A 292 19.92 -3.98 -11.04
C ILE A 292 20.53 -2.65 -11.50
N ILE A 293 21.77 -2.67 -11.98
CA ILE A 293 22.44 -1.48 -12.52
C ILE A 293 21.70 -0.98 -13.76
N ILE A 294 21.41 -1.87 -14.70
CA ILE A 294 20.69 -1.53 -15.94
C ILE A 294 19.30 -0.98 -15.61
N GLY A 295 18.54 -1.65 -14.74
CA GLY A 295 17.22 -1.20 -14.32
C GLY A 295 17.26 0.18 -13.67
N SER A 296 18.23 0.41 -12.78
CA SER A 296 18.38 1.71 -12.11
C SER A 296 18.73 2.82 -13.09
N PHE A 297 19.63 2.57 -14.03
CA PHE A 297 19.96 3.51 -15.10
C PHE A 297 18.74 3.81 -15.97
N MET A 298 18.01 2.78 -16.41
CA MET A 298 16.80 2.95 -17.23
C MET A 298 15.74 3.80 -16.53
N VAL A 299 15.43 3.50 -15.25
CA VAL A 299 14.45 4.29 -14.47
C VAL A 299 14.86 5.75 -14.39
N MET A 300 16.14 6.02 -14.07
CA MET A 300 16.65 7.39 -13.96
C MET A 300 16.65 8.11 -15.30
N SER A 301 17.06 7.46 -16.40
CA SER A 301 17.03 8.06 -17.74
C SER A 301 15.62 8.41 -18.18
N ILE A 302 14.65 7.51 -17.95
CA ILE A 302 13.24 7.76 -18.25
C ILE A 302 12.72 8.94 -17.43
N TYR A 303 13.03 8.98 -16.14
CA TYR A 303 12.58 10.05 -15.25
C TYR A 303 13.17 11.41 -15.64
N ILE A 304 14.49 11.48 -15.87
CA ILE A 304 15.19 12.72 -16.26
C ILE A 304 14.70 13.23 -17.62
N TYR A 305 14.38 12.34 -18.56
CA TYR A 305 13.84 12.75 -19.85
C TYR A 305 12.41 13.32 -19.74
N ASN A 306 11.67 12.92 -18.70
CA ASN A 306 10.27 13.29 -18.51
C ASN A 306 10.07 14.54 -17.64
N GLY A 307 11.00 14.84 -16.72
CA GLY A 307 10.99 16.01 -15.84
C GLY A 307 11.69 17.21 -16.42
#